data_AF-A0A314KW11-F1
#
_entry.id   AF-A0A314KW11-F1
#
_cell.length_a   1.000
_cell.length_b   1.000
_cell.length_c   1.000
_cell.angle_alpha   90.00
_cell.angle_beta   90.00
_cell.angle_gamma   90.00
#
_symmetry.space_group_name_H-M   'P 1'
#
loop_
_entity.id
_entity.type
_entity.pdbx_description
1 polymer ?
#
loop_
_entity_poly.entity_id
_entity_poly.type
_entity_poly.pdbx_seq_one_letter_code
_entity_poly.pdbx_strand_id
1 'polypeptide(L)'
;LRRSFRPSKTPIWLTDYVVQPMKSTVPYPVSQHISYNQSPSDYRASLAAYSAIVEPRTFKEASVYPNWIEAMQAEVSALQDNNTWSLVNVPQGKVPIGCK
;
A
#
# COMPACT_ATOMS: atom_id res chain seq x y z
N LEU A 1 0.06 6.63 -12.33
CA LEU A 1 1.11 6.62 -11.29
C LEU A 1 1.42 8.05 -10.87
N ARG A 2 1.08 8.45 -9.64
CA ARG A 2 1.38 9.78 -9.12
C ARG A 2 2.81 9.77 -8.57
N ARG A 3 3.76 10.40 -9.27
CA ARG A 3 5.13 10.60 -8.77
C ARG A 3 5.20 11.92 -8.01
N SER A 4 5.91 11.94 -6.88
CA SER A 4 6.14 13.17 -6.12
C SER A 4 7.06 14.10 -6.92
N PHE A 5 6.75 15.39 -6.93
CA PHE A 5 7.63 16.44 -7.47
C PHE A 5 8.59 17.01 -6.41
N ARG A 6 8.58 16.45 -5.20
CA ARG A 6 9.47 16.88 -4.12
C ARG A 6 10.90 16.41 -4.47
N PRO A 7 11.91 17.29 -4.41
CA PRO A 7 13.30 16.85 -4.54
C PRO A 7 13.61 15.88 -3.39
N SER A 8 13.88 14.63 -3.74
CA SER A 8 14.29 13.61 -2.77
C SER A 8 15.74 13.88 -2.37
N LYS A 9 15.97 14.12 -1.07
CA LYS A 9 17.32 14.13 -0.49
C LYS A 9 17.63 12.74 0.06
N THR A 10 18.88 12.31 -0.06
CA THR A 10 19.31 11.07 0.61
C THR A 10 19.21 11.25 2.13
N PRO A 11 18.72 10.24 2.87
CA PRO A 11 18.73 10.27 4.32
C PRO A 11 20.15 10.49 4.85
N ILE A 12 20.30 11.27 5.92
CA ILE A 12 21.62 11.63 6.48
C ILE A 12 22.41 10.38 6.90
N TRP A 13 21.75 9.39 7.50
CA TRP A 13 22.39 8.14 7.93
C TRP A 13 22.98 7.31 6.79
N LEU A 14 22.60 7.58 5.53
CA LEU A 14 23.11 6.84 4.38
C LEU A 14 24.60 7.14 4.10
N THR A 15 25.16 8.19 4.69
CA THR A 15 26.61 8.52 4.61
C THR A 15 27.48 7.53 5.38
N ASP A 16 26.92 6.85 6.38
CA ASP A 16 27.66 5.95 7.26
C ASP A 16 27.85 4.55 6.64
N TYR A 17 27.17 4.29 5.52
CA TYR A 17 27.21 3.02 4.80
C TYR A 17 27.96 3.17 3.48
N VAL A 18 28.74 2.15 3.12
CA VAL A 18 29.33 2.01 1.78
C VAL A 18 28.21 1.64 0.81
N VAL A 19 27.50 2.64 0.27
CA VAL A 19 26.46 2.43 -0.73
C VAL A 19 27.07 2.56 -2.12
N GLN A 20 26.85 1.57 -2.99
CA GLN A 20 27.24 1.69 -4.39
C GLN A 20 26.50 2.88 -5.02
N PRO A 21 27.17 3.72 -5.84
CA PRO A 21 26.52 4.87 -6.48
C PRO A 21 25.28 4.40 -7.23
N MET A 22 24.17 5.12 -7.10
CA MET A 22 22.87 4.83 -7.73
C MET A 22 22.97 4.79 -9.26
N LYS A 23 23.59 3.75 -9.81
CA LYS A 23 23.36 3.29 -11.16
C LYS A 23 22.10 2.44 -11.09
N SER A 24 21.16 2.69 -11.99
CA SER A 24 19.84 2.03 -12.08
C SER A 24 19.89 0.49 -12.23
N THR A 25 21.05 -0.13 -12.07
CA THR A 25 21.30 -1.54 -12.34
C THR A 25 21.61 -2.22 -11.01
N VAL A 26 20.58 -2.80 -10.40
CA VAL A 26 20.76 -3.77 -9.31
C VAL A 26 21.40 -5.00 -9.95
N PRO A 27 22.66 -5.38 -9.62
CA PRO A 27 23.38 -6.46 -10.32
C PRO A 27 22.69 -7.82 -10.13
N TYR A 28 21.97 -7.99 -9.02
CA TYR A 28 21.24 -9.20 -8.66
C TYR A 28 19.83 -8.82 -8.20
N PRO A 29 18.90 -8.56 -9.13
CA PRO A 29 17.50 -8.36 -8.79
C PRO A 29 16.97 -9.61 -8.09
N VAL A 30 16.35 -9.44 -6.92
CA VAL A 30 15.78 -10.55 -6.16
C VAL A 30 14.78 -11.36 -7.00
N SER A 31 14.06 -10.70 -7.92
CA SER A 31 13.14 -11.36 -8.87
C SER A 31 13.82 -12.37 -9.80
N GLN A 32 15.13 -12.25 -10.06
CA GLN A 32 15.88 -13.21 -10.88
C GLN A 32 16.37 -14.43 -10.08
N HIS A 33 16.28 -14.38 -8.75
CA HIS A 33 16.79 -15.43 -7.86
C HIS A 33 15.70 -16.09 -6.99
N ILE A 34 14.45 -15.64 -7.07
CA ILE A 34 13.31 -16.32 -6.45
C ILE A 34 12.80 -17.41 -7.41
N SER A 35 12.82 -18.67 -6.95
CA SER A 35 12.18 -19.79 -7.64
C SER A 35 11.30 -20.58 -6.68
N TYR A 36 10.06 -20.87 -7.09
CA TYR A 36 9.14 -21.73 -6.37
C TYR A 36 9.16 -23.17 -6.91
N ASN A 37 10.12 -23.55 -7.75
CA ASN A 37 10.10 -24.86 -8.41
C ASN A 37 10.34 -26.02 -7.45
N GLN A 38 11.01 -25.76 -6.31
CA GLN A 38 11.30 -26.74 -5.28
C GLN A 38 10.23 -26.80 -4.18
N SER A 39 9.22 -25.91 -4.23
CA SER A 39 8.17 -25.91 -3.22
C SER A 39 7.07 -26.93 -3.53
N PRO A 40 6.41 -27.50 -2.50
CA PRO A 40 5.34 -28.48 -2.68
C PRO A 40 4.21 -27.95 -3.57
N SER A 41 3.58 -28.84 -4.33
CA SER A 41 2.49 -28.51 -5.27
C SER A 41 1.37 -27.71 -4.61
N ASP A 42 0.92 -28.13 -3.43
CA ASP A 42 -0.19 -27.48 -2.72
C ASP A 42 0.16 -26.04 -2.30
N TYR A 43 1.42 -25.82 -1.90
CA TYR A 43 1.92 -24.49 -1.57
C TYR A 43 2.03 -23.59 -2.81
N ARG A 44 2.42 -24.14 -3.95
CA ARG A 44 2.45 -23.39 -5.22
C ARG A 44 1.04 -23.01 -5.68
N ALA A 45 0.08 -23.93 -5.52
CA ALA A 45 -1.32 -23.68 -5.88
C ALA A 45 -1.91 -22.56 -5.01
N SER A 46 -1.66 -22.57 -3.70
CA SER A 46 -2.12 -21.49 -2.82
C SER A 46 -1.45 -20.15 -3.13
N LEU A 47 -0.12 -20.13 -3.34
CA LEU A 47 0.59 -18.91 -3.77
C LEU A 47 0.03 -18.33 -5.07
N ALA A 48 -0.27 -19.19 -6.06
CA ALA A 48 -0.85 -18.76 -7.32
C ALA A 48 -2.25 -18.17 -7.11
N ALA A 49 -3.08 -18.80 -6.26
CA ALA A 49 -4.40 -18.28 -5.92
C ALA A 49 -4.32 -16.90 -5.24
N TYR A 50 -3.42 -16.72 -4.27
CA TYR A 50 -3.20 -15.41 -3.63
C TYR A 50 -2.67 -14.37 -4.60
N SER A 51 -1.72 -14.75 -5.45
CA SER A 51 -1.10 -13.83 -6.43
C SER A 51 -2.08 -13.41 -7.54
N ALA A 52 -3.14 -14.20 -7.77
CA ALA A 52 -4.20 -13.86 -8.72
C ALA A 52 -5.17 -12.80 -8.18
N ILE A 53 -5.20 -12.57 -6.87
CA ILE A 53 -6.05 -11.54 -6.26
C ILE A 53 -5.43 -10.17 -6.59
N VAL A 54 -6.18 -9.35 -7.33
CA VAL A 54 -5.76 -7.98 -7.66
C VAL A 54 -6.39 -7.03 -6.66
N GLU A 55 -5.55 -6.34 -5.89
CA GLU A 55 -6.01 -5.29 -5.00
C GLU A 55 -6.61 -4.11 -5.80
N PRO A 56 -7.79 -3.59 -5.39
CA PRO A 56 -8.38 -2.42 -6.00
C PRO A 56 -7.45 -1.22 -5.81
N ARG A 57 -7.28 -0.42 -6.87
CA ARG A 57 -6.36 0.72 -6.86
C ARG A 57 -7.06 2.03 -6.54
N THR A 58 -8.39 2.02 -6.55
CA THR A 58 -9.21 3.20 -6.29
C THR A 58 -10.32 2.85 -5.31
N PHE A 59 -10.81 3.86 -4.59
CA PHE A 59 -11.97 3.71 -3.71
C PHE A 59 -13.19 3.18 -4.47
N LYS A 60 -13.43 3.67 -5.70
CA LYS A 60 -14.56 3.24 -6.54
C LYS A 60 -14.49 1.75 -6.90
N GLU A 61 -13.29 1.22 -7.13
CA GLU A 61 -13.09 -0.21 -7.33
C GLU A 61 -13.27 -0.98 -6.02
N ALA A 62 -12.71 -0.49 -4.90
CA ALA A 62 -12.84 -1.16 -3.62
C ALA A 62 -14.29 -1.21 -3.12
N SER A 63 -15.06 -0.14 -3.33
CA SER A 63 -16.41 0.04 -2.79
C SER A 63 -17.47 -0.90 -3.38
N VAL A 64 -17.14 -1.69 -4.41
CA VAL A 64 -18.04 -2.70 -4.97
C VAL A 64 -17.76 -4.10 -4.42
N TYR A 65 -16.62 -4.32 -3.75
CA TYR A 65 -16.25 -5.62 -3.21
C TYR A 65 -16.73 -5.77 -1.76
N PRO A 66 -17.55 -6.79 -1.43
CA PRO A 66 -18.10 -6.97 -0.09
C PRO A 66 -17.05 -6.99 1.02
N ASN A 67 -15.94 -7.72 0.82
CA ASN A 67 -14.89 -7.83 1.83
C ASN A 67 -14.24 -6.48 2.16
N TRP A 68 -14.11 -5.59 1.17
CA TRP A 68 -13.56 -4.26 1.37
C TRP A 68 -14.56 -3.32 2.06
N ILE A 69 -15.86 -3.49 1.78
CA ILE A 69 -16.93 -2.76 2.46
C ILE A 69 -16.98 -3.17 3.94
N GLU A 70 -16.94 -4.47 4.22
CA GLU A 70 -16.95 -5.01 5.59
C GLU A 70 -15.73 -4.52 6.38
N ALA A 71 -14.53 -4.57 5.80
CA ALA A 71 -13.32 -4.04 6.43
C ALA A 71 -13.44 -2.54 6.73
N MET A 72 -13.99 -1.74 5.81
CA MET A 72 -14.23 -0.31 6.03
C MET A 72 -15.22 -0.06 7.17
N GLN A 73 -16.30 -0.85 7.24
CA GLN A 73 -17.29 -0.75 8.31
C GLN A 73 -16.71 -1.11 9.68
N ALA A 74 -15.88 -2.15 9.74
CA ALA A 74 -15.18 -2.55 10.95
C ALA A 74 -14.26 -1.43 11.46
N GLU A 75 -13.51 -0.77 10.57
CA GLU A 75 -12.68 0.37 10.92
C GLU A 75 -13.53 1.54 11.45
N VAL A 76 -14.63 1.89 10.76
CA VAL A 76 -15.54 2.95 11.21
C VAL A 76 -16.11 2.66 12.61
N SER A 77 -16.52 1.41 12.87
CA SER A 77 -16.99 0.99 14.20
C SER A 77 -15.90 1.14 15.24
N ALA A 78 -14.68 0.66 14.95
CA ALA A 78 -13.56 0.77 15.88
C ALA A 78 -13.21 2.23 16.21
N LEU A 79 -13.33 3.16 15.25
CA LEU A 79 -13.12 4.59 15.50
C LEU A 79 -14.20 5.18 16.43
N GLN A 80 -15.44 4.74 16.28
CA GLN A 80 -16.56 5.14 17.15
C GLN A 80 -16.36 4.60 18.57
N ASP A 81 -16.05 3.31 18.70
CA ASP A 81 -15.86 2.64 19.99
C ASP A 81 -14.70 3.25 20.78
N ASN A 82 -13.62 3.62 20.08
CA ASN A 82 -12.46 4.26 20.69
C ASN A 82 -12.69 5.74 21.05
N ASN A 83 -13.83 6.33 20.66
CA ASN A 83 -14.12 7.77 20.84
C ASN A 83 -13.01 8.70 20.32
N THR A 84 -12.22 8.25 19.34
CA THR A 84 -11.09 9.02 18.79
C THR A 84 -11.52 9.94 17.64
N TRP A 85 -12.71 9.71 17.07
CA TRP A 85 -13.24 10.46 15.94
C TRP A 85 -14.67 10.91 16.20
N SER A 86 -14.99 12.15 15.84
CA SER A 86 -16.35 12.68 15.83
C SER A 86 -16.69 13.22 14.44
N LEU A 87 -17.89 12.89 13.95
CA LEU A 87 -18.38 13.44 12.71
C LEU A 87 -18.84 14.88 12.96
N VAL A 88 -18.20 15.83 12.29
CA VAL A 88 -18.53 17.25 12.41
C VAL A 88 -18.89 17.83 11.05
N ASN A 89 -19.84 18.77 11.05
CA ASN A 89 -20.15 19.53 9.84
C ASN A 89 -18.95 20.40 9.46
N VAL A 90 -18.79 20.63 8.16
CA VAL A 90 -17.75 21.53 7.67
C VAL A 90 -18.02 22.95 8.21
N PRO A 91 -17.04 23.58 8.88
CA PRO A 91 -17.22 24.93 9.40
C PRO A 91 -17.41 25.94 8.27
N GLN A 92 -18.21 26.98 8.54
CA GLN A 92 -18.51 28.02 7.55
C GLN A 92 -17.23 28.65 6.98
N GLY A 93 -17.17 28.75 5.65
CA GLY A 93 -16.02 29.32 4.94
C GLY A 93 -14.79 28.40 4.85
N LYS A 94 -14.90 27.13 5.28
CA LYS A 94 -13.86 26.12 5.07
C LYS A 94 -14.23 25.18 3.93
N VAL A 95 -13.23 24.82 3.13
CA VAL A 95 -13.37 23.80 2.08
C VAL A 95 -12.90 22.48 2.68
N PRO A 96 -13.73 21.43 2.68
CA PRO A 96 -13.29 20.12 3.12
C PRO A 96 -12.14 19.66 2.23
N ILE A 97 -11.15 19.00 2.82
CA ILE A 97 -10.04 18.44 2.05
C ILE A 97 -10.63 17.35 1.15
N GLY A 98 -10.75 17.65 -0.14
CA GLY A 98 -11.21 16.70 -1.12
C GLY A 98 -10.20 15.58 -1.32
N CYS A 99 -10.70 14.37 -1.53
CA CYS A 99 -9.90 13.28 -2.08
C CYS A 99 -9.77 13.51 -3.60
N LYS A 100 -8.56 13.35 -4.15
CA LYS A 100 -8.26 13.51 -5.59
C LYS A 100 -7.95 12.17 -6.21
#